data_AF-A0A379PPC4-F1
#
_entry.id   AF-A0A379PPC4-F1
#
_cell.length_a   1.000
_cell.length_b   1.000
_cell.length_c   1.000
_cell.angle_alpha   90.00
_cell.angle_beta   90.00
_cell.angle_gamma   90.00
#
_symmetry.space_group_name_H-M   'P 1'
#
loop_
_entity.id
_entity.type
_entity.pdbx_description
1 polymer ?
#
loop_
_entity_poly.entity_id
_entity_poly.type
_entity_poly.pdbx_seq_one_letter_code
_entity_poly.pdbx_strand_id
1 'polypeptide(L)'
;MPDDLLMRHPDPSDAPAPASSDSAAPSVPALPAETIARVAGTAARSRSELTRRNYAADWARFTAWCQREGHAVLPAHPLTVAAYLHDAAATVTETGERAYSPSTLARWVAGIGYHHRRAGHPAPGADELVTATLSGIRRDYAAAGERPRSPRAPLLTADVVTIVEKMRADSGSWAAEVLERRDSAILLLGFAGAFRRSELVALTCNDVSLHRLDGLHIRLRKSKTDQEGRGSVRALPFTHSHASCPPCAWMRWAQVVAAFDAGGRPAVIRLLRTAEPFETHVCRGTRPRMVPSGLDPGSWTR
;
A
#
# COMPACT_ATOMS: atom_id res chain seq x y z
N MET A 1 75.56 -18.76 45.90
CA MET A 1 74.93 -19.91 46.58
C MET A 1 73.55 -19.49 47.02
N PRO A 2 72.49 -20.15 46.56
CA PRO A 2 72.31 -20.89 45.30
C PRO A 2 71.02 -20.40 44.58
N ASP A 3 70.48 -20.91 43.48
CA ASP A 3 70.79 -21.91 42.43
C ASP A 3 69.81 -21.52 41.30
N ASP A 4 70.23 -21.44 40.04
CA ASP A 4 70.13 -22.53 39.07
C ASP A 4 68.73 -23.17 38.99
N LEU A 5 68.09 -23.04 37.82
CA LEU A 5 67.33 -24.13 37.17
C LEU A 5 66.94 -23.74 35.73
N LEU A 6 67.84 -24.12 34.81
CA LEU A 6 67.58 -24.84 33.55
C LEU A 6 66.57 -24.28 32.53
N MET A 7 67.14 -23.72 31.46
CA MET A 7 67.05 -24.22 30.07
C MET A 7 65.82 -25.08 29.70
N ARG A 8 64.94 -24.53 28.85
CA ARG A 8 64.48 -25.23 27.63
C ARG A 8 63.81 -24.26 26.63
N HIS A 9 64.45 -24.07 25.49
CA HIS A 9 63.77 -23.62 24.26
C HIS A 9 62.91 -24.76 23.71
N PRO A 10 61.65 -24.50 23.29
CA PRO A 10 60.97 -25.30 22.29
C PRO A 10 61.05 -24.64 20.90
N ASP A 11 61.45 -25.44 19.92
CA ASP A 11 61.51 -25.18 18.47
C ASP A 11 60.08 -25.08 17.86
N PRO A 12 59.87 -24.44 16.69
CA PRO A 12 58.58 -24.06 16.15
C PRO A 12 57.98 -25.18 15.29
N SER A 13 56.84 -25.74 15.70
CA SER A 13 55.92 -26.44 14.79
C SER A 13 54.57 -26.58 15.46
N ASP A 14 53.60 -25.84 14.94
CA ASP A 14 52.25 -26.28 14.62
C ASP A 14 51.33 -25.06 14.60
N ALA A 15 51.39 -24.36 13.46
CA ALA A 15 50.31 -23.49 13.04
C ALA A 15 49.05 -24.36 12.88
N PRO A 16 47.95 -24.10 13.60
CA PRO A 16 46.70 -24.73 13.27
C PRO A 16 46.25 -24.17 11.91
N ALA A 17 46.29 -25.04 10.89
CA ALA A 17 45.66 -24.78 9.61
C ALA A 17 44.20 -24.34 9.85
N PRO A 18 43.71 -23.28 9.18
CA PRO A 18 42.30 -22.96 9.25
C PRO A 18 41.55 -24.14 8.64
N ALA A 19 40.78 -24.86 9.45
CA ALA A 19 39.80 -25.80 8.99
C ALA A 19 38.80 -25.02 8.12
N SER A 20 38.97 -25.13 6.81
CA SER A 20 37.99 -24.73 5.81
C SER A 20 36.75 -25.56 6.02
N SER A 21 35.82 -25.05 6.83
CA SER A 21 34.44 -25.50 6.81
C SER A 21 33.82 -25.02 5.50
N ASP A 22 34.04 -25.82 4.46
CA ASP A 22 33.34 -25.70 3.20
C ASP A 22 31.87 -26.02 3.47
N SER A 23 31.11 -24.99 3.86
CA SER A 23 29.66 -25.03 4.02
C SER A 23 29.08 -25.18 2.62
N ALA A 24 29.09 -26.42 2.12
CA ALA A 24 28.49 -26.78 0.86
C ALA A 24 27.00 -26.38 0.92
N ALA A 25 26.65 -25.32 0.21
CA ALA A 25 25.26 -24.90 0.06
C ALA A 25 24.43 -26.11 -0.41
N PRO A 26 23.21 -26.29 0.11
CA PRO A 26 22.37 -27.40 -0.33
C PRO A 26 22.19 -27.35 -1.85
N SER A 27 22.49 -28.47 -2.52
CA SER A 27 22.34 -28.57 -3.97
C SER A 27 20.88 -28.41 -4.37
N VAL A 28 20.65 -27.75 -5.51
CA VAL A 28 19.29 -27.52 -6.01
C VAL A 28 18.64 -28.87 -6.31
N PRO A 29 17.49 -29.21 -5.70
CA PRO A 29 16.84 -30.49 -5.94
C PRO A 29 16.37 -30.58 -7.40
N ALA A 30 16.56 -31.75 -8.02
CA ALA A 30 16.07 -32.04 -9.36
C ALA A 30 14.54 -32.16 -9.37
N LEU A 31 13.85 -31.03 -9.50
CA LEU A 31 12.40 -30.93 -9.60
C LEU A 31 11.96 -30.71 -11.06
N PRO A 32 10.76 -31.18 -11.47
CA PRO A 32 10.20 -30.86 -12.77
C PRO A 32 10.10 -29.35 -13.01
N ALA A 33 10.38 -28.88 -14.22
CA ALA A 33 10.36 -27.46 -14.57
C ALA A 33 9.01 -26.78 -14.26
N GLU A 34 7.90 -27.50 -14.44
CA GLU A 34 6.57 -27.01 -14.08
C GLU A 34 6.42 -26.77 -12.57
N THR A 35 6.96 -27.66 -11.73
CA THR A 35 6.97 -27.51 -10.27
C THR A 35 7.82 -26.32 -9.85
N ILE A 36 9.00 -26.13 -10.46
CA ILE A 36 9.86 -24.98 -10.23
C ILE A 36 9.13 -23.68 -10.61
N ALA A 37 8.45 -23.65 -11.76
CA ALA A 37 7.66 -22.51 -12.20
C ALA A 37 6.49 -22.21 -11.25
N ARG A 38 5.78 -23.23 -10.75
CA ARG A 38 4.70 -23.09 -9.77
C ARG A 38 5.19 -22.58 -8.42
N VAL A 39 6.32 -23.09 -7.92
CA VAL A 39 6.98 -22.63 -6.69
C VAL A 39 7.42 -21.18 -6.84
N ALA A 40 8.08 -20.82 -7.95
CA ALA A 40 8.47 -19.44 -8.25
C ALA A 40 7.24 -18.51 -8.34
N GLY A 41 6.16 -18.97 -8.98
CA GLY A 41 4.90 -18.24 -9.06
C GLY A 41 4.25 -18.01 -7.69
N THR A 42 4.26 -19.01 -6.81
CA THR A 42 3.74 -18.91 -5.44
C THR A 42 4.61 -18.01 -4.57
N ALA A 43 5.94 -18.17 -4.63
CA ALA A 43 6.89 -17.29 -3.95
C ALA A 43 6.72 -15.83 -4.39
N ALA A 44 6.47 -15.60 -5.68
CA ALA A 44 6.18 -14.27 -6.21
C ALA A 44 4.83 -13.69 -5.73
N ARG A 45 3.87 -14.53 -5.34
CA ARG A 45 2.56 -14.13 -4.77
C ARG A 45 2.57 -13.92 -3.26
N SER A 46 3.65 -14.32 -2.56
CA SER A 46 3.80 -14.10 -1.12
C SER A 46 3.74 -12.62 -0.70
N ARG A 47 3.90 -11.70 -1.65
CA ARG A 47 3.85 -10.25 -1.42
C ARG A 47 2.74 -9.58 -2.20
N SER A 48 2.15 -8.56 -1.59
CA SER A 48 1.13 -7.74 -2.23
C SER A 48 1.63 -7.14 -3.54
N GLU A 49 0.75 -7.01 -4.52
CA GLU A 49 1.07 -6.40 -5.82
C GLU A 49 1.62 -4.98 -5.67
N LEU A 50 1.06 -4.20 -4.73
CA LEU A 50 1.54 -2.87 -4.40
C LEU A 50 3.00 -2.89 -3.92
N THR A 51 3.37 -3.84 -3.06
CA THR A 51 4.75 -4.00 -2.59
C THR A 51 5.70 -4.33 -3.75
N ARG A 52 5.26 -5.18 -4.70
CA ARG A 52 6.05 -5.50 -5.89
C ARG A 52 6.27 -4.29 -6.79
N ARG A 53 5.22 -3.52 -7.05
CA ARG A 53 5.30 -2.27 -7.85
C ARG A 53 6.22 -1.25 -7.18
N ASN A 54 6.11 -1.08 -5.86
CA ASN A 54 6.99 -0.19 -5.10
C ASN A 54 8.46 -0.61 -5.21
N TYR A 55 8.76 -1.89 -5.03
CA TYR A 55 10.14 -2.39 -5.14
C TYR A 55 10.69 -2.27 -6.56
N ALA A 56 9.87 -2.50 -7.59
CA ALA A 56 10.29 -2.27 -8.97
C ALA A 56 10.64 -0.78 -9.23
N ALA A 57 9.83 0.14 -8.72
CA ALA A 57 10.10 1.58 -8.83
C ALA A 57 11.36 1.98 -8.04
N ASP A 58 11.54 1.43 -6.84
CA ASP A 58 12.73 1.68 -6.02
C ASP A 58 14.00 1.15 -6.71
N TRP A 59 13.93 -0.04 -7.32
CA TRP A 59 15.02 -0.63 -8.10
C TRP A 59 15.36 0.18 -9.33
N ALA A 60 14.37 0.64 -10.09
CA ALA A 60 14.58 1.49 -11.25
C ALA A 60 15.30 2.80 -10.86
N ARG A 61 14.91 3.41 -9.73
CA ARG A 61 15.56 4.61 -9.21
C ARG A 61 17.03 4.37 -8.86
N PHE A 62 17.32 3.28 -8.13
CA PHE A 62 18.69 2.92 -7.78
C PHE A 62 19.54 2.61 -9.03
N THR A 63 18.99 1.83 -9.97
CA THR A 63 19.64 1.50 -11.24
C THR A 63 20.02 2.75 -12.02
N ALA A 64 19.08 3.70 -12.14
CA ALA A 64 19.32 4.95 -12.85
C ALA A 64 20.40 5.81 -12.15
N TRP A 65 20.45 5.82 -10.82
CA TRP A 65 21.50 6.51 -10.08
C TRP A 65 22.87 5.85 -10.31
N CYS A 66 22.97 4.53 -10.17
CA CYS A 66 24.21 3.79 -10.43
C CYS A 66 24.71 3.99 -11.87
N GLN A 67 23.82 4.04 -12.86
CA GLN A 67 24.20 4.30 -14.25
C GLN A 67 24.80 5.70 -14.45
N ARG A 68 24.27 6.72 -13.76
CA ARG A 68 24.82 8.08 -13.83
C ARG A 68 26.17 8.20 -13.12
N GLU A 69 26.32 7.56 -11.96
CA GLU A 69 27.54 7.63 -11.14
C GLU A 69 28.60 6.57 -11.54
N GLY A 70 28.32 5.72 -12.53
CA GLY A 70 29.28 4.71 -13.02
C GLY A 70 29.49 3.52 -12.08
N HIS A 71 28.46 3.12 -11.32
CA HIS A 71 28.53 2.03 -10.35
C HIS A 71 27.83 0.75 -10.82
N ALA A 72 28.31 -0.40 -10.35
CA ALA A 72 27.66 -1.69 -10.56
C ALA A 72 26.33 -1.75 -9.78
N VAL A 73 25.26 -2.10 -10.50
CA VAL A 73 23.89 -2.18 -9.93
C VAL A 73 23.68 -3.49 -9.18
N LEU A 74 24.33 -4.58 -9.64
CA LEU A 74 24.16 -5.93 -9.11
C LEU A 74 25.40 -6.80 -9.41
N PRO A 75 26.04 -7.41 -8.39
CA PRO A 75 25.90 -7.08 -6.97
C PRO A 75 26.43 -5.67 -6.68
N ALA A 76 25.63 -4.85 -6.01
CA ALA A 76 26.06 -3.54 -5.54
C ALA A 76 26.88 -3.70 -4.26
N HIS A 77 27.99 -2.97 -4.17
CA HIS A 77 28.78 -2.88 -2.95
C HIS A 77 27.99 -2.12 -1.87
N PRO A 78 28.05 -2.48 -0.57
CA PRO A 78 27.37 -1.75 0.50
C PRO A 78 27.67 -0.24 0.51
N LEU A 79 28.93 0.13 0.24
CA LEU A 79 29.34 1.54 0.08
C LEU A 79 28.59 2.28 -1.04
N THR A 80 28.31 1.62 -2.16
CA THR A 80 27.50 2.20 -3.26
C THR A 80 26.08 2.50 -2.79
N VAL A 81 25.49 1.58 -2.00
CA VAL A 81 24.16 1.81 -1.42
C VAL A 81 24.20 2.93 -0.39
N ALA A 82 25.24 3.00 0.46
CA ALA A 82 25.42 4.07 1.42
C ALA A 82 25.55 5.45 0.73
N ALA A 83 26.36 5.55 -0.32
CA ALA A 83 26.52 6.76 -1.13
C ALA A 83 25.20 7.19 -1.78
N TYR A 84 24.47 6.24 -2.36
CA TYR A 84 23.13 6.49 -2.92
C TYR A 84 22.16 7.06 -1.88
N LEU A 85 22.14 6.50 -0.67
CA LEU A 85 21.26 6.99 0.39
C LEU A 85 21.66 8.38 0.87
N HIS A 86 22.96 8.68 0.92
CA HIS A 86 23.48 9.98 1.31
C HIS A 86 23.11 11.06 0.27
N ASP A 87 23.33 10.80 -1.01
CA ASP A 87 22.95 11.69 -2.12
C ASP A 87 21.43 11.93 -2.17
N ALA A 88 20.64 10.85 -2.02
CA ALA A 88 19.20 10.97 -1.93
C ALA A 88 18.76 11.79 -0.71
N ALA A 89 19.39 11.60 0.45
CA ALA A 89 19.10 12.40 1.63
C ALA A 89 19.48 13.88 1.43
N ALA A 90 20.47 14.19 0.58
CA ALA A 90 20.88 15.55 0.23
C ALA A 90 19.88 16.27 -0.71
N THR A 91 19.04 15.52 -1.43
CA THR A 91 18.09 16.10 -2.40
C THR A 91 17.02 16.95 -1.71
N VAL A 92 16.84 18.18 -2.18
CA VAL A 92 15.79 19.10 -1.73
C VAL A 92 14.80 19.44 -2.85
N THR A 93 13.59 19.79 -2.46
CA THR A 93 12.51 20.29 -3.33
C THR A 93 12.71 21.77 -3.64
N GLU A 94 11.91 22.32 -4.56
CA GLU A 94 11.93 23.76 -4.90
C GLU A 94 11.66 24.67 -3.69
N THR A 95 10.94 24.17 -2.68
CA THR A 95 10.66 24.89 -1.43
C THR A 95 11.77 24.74 -0.39
N GLY A 96 12.91 24.13 -0.73
CA GLY A 96 14.06 23.93 0.16
C GLY A 96 13.90 22.76 1.14
N GLU A 97 12.80 22.03 1.11
CA GLU A 97 12.57 20.88 1.99
C GLU A 97 13.22 19.61 1.43
N ARG A 98 13.72 18.73 2.30
CA ARG A 98 14.22 17.40 1.90
C ARG A 98 13.19 16.63 1.07
N ALA A 99 13.59 16.17 -0.10
CA ALA A 99 12.68 15.50 -1.04
C ALA A 99 12.21 14.12 -0.57
N TYR A 100 12.98 13.45 0.29
CA TYR A 100 12.71 12.07 0.69
C TYR A 100 12.75 11.88 2.20
N SER A 101 11.74 11.21 2.75
CA SER A 101 11.71 10.87 4.17
C SER A 101 12.67 9.71 4.51
N PRO A 102 13.14 9.59 5.78
CA PRO A 102 13.94 8.44 6.20
C PRO A 102 13.21 7.09 6.04
N SER A 103 11.88 7.08 6.12
CA SER A 103 11.06 5.89 5.86
C SER A 103 11.04 5.50 4.39
N THR A 104 11.12 6.47 3.48
CA THR A 104 11.25 6.23 2.04
C THR A 104 12.60 5.62 1.72
N LEU A 105 13.68 6.19 2.25
CA LEU A 105 15.04 5.67 2.08
C LEU A 105 15.19 4.23 2.60
N ALA A 106 14.65 3.93 3.79
CA ALA A 106 14.64 2.58 4.33
C ALA A 106 13.86 1.58 3.44
N ARG A 107 12.77 2.03 2.80
CA ARG A 107 12.02 1.21 1.84
C ARG A 107 12.82 0.93 0.57
N TRP A 108 13.61 1.89 0.09
CA TRP A 108 14.49 1.69 -1.07
C TRP A 108 15.53 0.61 -0.79
N VAL A 109 16.17 0.64 0.39
CA VAL A 109 17.10 -0.42 0.82
C VAL A 109 16.43 -1.80 0.80
N ALA A 110 15.18 -1.89 1.27
CA ALA A 110 14.44 -3.14 1.22
C ALA A 110 14.14 -3.62 -0.22
N GLY A 111 13.85 -2.68 -1.13
CA GLY A 111 13.70 -2.95 -2.57
C GLY A 111 15.00 -3.44 -3.21
N ILE A 112 16.10 -2.73 -2.98
CA ILE A 112 17.45 -3.12 -3.45
C ILE A 112 17.80 -4.53 -2.95
N GLY A 113 17.63 -4.77 -1.65
CA GLY A 113 17.89 -6.08 -1.05
C GLY A 113 16.98 -7.19 -1.60
N TYR A 114 15.73 -6.87 -1.98
CA TYR A 114 14.84 -7.83 -2.64
C TYR A 114 15.39 -8.27 -4.00
N HIS A 115 15.86 -7.34 -4.82
CA HIS A 115 16.43 -7.66 -6.13
C HIS A 115 17.74 -8.45 -6.02
N HIS A 116 18.60 -8.11 -5.04
CA HIS A 116 19.84 -8.86 -4.78
C HIS A 116 19.55 -10.31 -4.38
N ARG A 117 18.66 -10.53 -3.40
CA ARG A 117 18.29 -11.89 -2.98
C ARG A 117 17.68 -12.70 -4.12
N ARG A 118 16.87 -12.07 -4.97
CA ARG A 118 16.26 -12.74 -6.13
C ARG A 118 17.29 -13.14 -7.19
N ALA A 119 18.42 -12.44 -7.26
CA ALA A 119 19.54 -12.77 -8.14
C ALA A 119 20.58 -13.70 -7.47
N GLY A 120 20.32 -14.19 -6.25
CA GLY A 120 21.24 -15.09 -5.54
C GLY A 120 22.39 -14.37 -4.82
N HIS A 121 22.35 -13.04 -4.71
CA HIS A 121 23.36 -12.27 -3.99
C HIS A 121 22.90 -11.88 -2.58
N PRO A 122 23.84 -11.71 -1.62
CA PRO A 122 23.54 -11.10 -0.33
C PRO A 122 22.88 -9.73 -0.49
N ALA A 123 21.94 -9.41 0.40
CA ALA A 123 21.32 -8.09 0.38
C ALA A 123 22.27 -7.05 0.98
N PRO A 124 22.73 -6.04 0.21
CA PRO A 124 23.71 -5.05 0.70
C PRO A 124 23.16 -4.19 1.84
N GLY A 125 21.83 -4.10 1.96
CA GLY A 125 21.16 -3.38 3.04
C GLY A 125 21.29 -3.99 4.43
N ALA A 126 21.76 -5.24 4.54
CA ALA A 126 22.03 -5.88 5.84
C ALA A 126 23.42 -5.53 6.40
N ASP A 127 24.28 -4.93 5.58
CA ASP A 127 25.61 -4.50 5.98
C ASP A 127 25.55 -3.38 7.03
N GLU A 128 26.51 -3.39 7.96
CA GLU A 128 26.60 -2.43 9.05
C GLU A 128 26.73 -1.00 8.53
N LEU A 129 27.48 -0.79 7.45
CA LEU A 129 27.68 0.52 6.84
C LEU A 129 26.35 1.13 6.40
N VAL A 130 25.52 0.36 5.68
CA VAL A 130 24.21 0.85 5.20
C VAL A 130 23.26 1.14 6.37
N THR A 131 23.30 0.31 7.40
CA THR A 131 22.50 0.48 8.61
C THR A 131 22.92 1.72 9.41
N ALA A 132 24.23 1.95 9.52
CA ALA A 132 24.82 3.12 10.15
C ALA A 132 24.49 4.39 9.36
N THR A 133 24.59 4.38 8.03
CA THR A 133 24.22 5.51 7.16
C THR A 133 22.75 5.89 7.34
N LEU A 134 21.82 4.93 7.31
CA LEU A 134 20.41 5.20 7.57
C LEU A 134 20.17 5.78 8.98
N SER A 135 20.94 5.31 9.96
CA SER A 135 20.85 5.80 11.33
C SER A 135 21.39 7.23 11.45
N GLY A 136 22.48 7.56 10.77
CA GLY A 136 23.01 8.93 10.64
C GLY A 136 21.99 9.86 10.01
N ILE A 137 21.46 9.51 8.84
CA ILE A 137 20.43 10.29 8.14
C ILE A 137 19.22 10.55 9.06
N ARG A 138 18.76 9.55 9.83
CA ARG A 138 17.66 9.75 10.78
C ARG A 138 17.98 10.74 11.89
N ARG A 139 19.24 10.76 12.38
CA ARG A 139 19.69 11.73 13.39
C ARG A 139 19.78 13.13 12.81
N ASP A 140 20.34 13.28 11.61
CA ASP A 140 20.46 14.57 10.93
C ASP A 140 19.08 15.20 10.71
N TYR A 141 18.13 14.41 10.20
CA TYR A 141 16.74 14.85 10.03
C TYR A 141 16.08 15.22 11.37
N ALA A 142 16.40 14.50 12.45
CA ALA A 142 15.86 14.82 13.76
C ALA A 142 16.47 16.10 14.34
N ALA A 143 17.78 16.30 14.19
CA ALA A 143 18.51 17.47 14.68
C ALA A 143 18.09 18.75 13.95
N ALA A 144 17.84 18.68 12.63
CA ALA A 144 17.36 19.80 11.84
C ALA A 144 15.87 20.12 12.06
N GLY A 145 15.14 19.33 12.85
CA GLY A 145 13.68 19.43 12.95
C GLY A 145 12.94 19.02 11.66
N GLU A 146 13.69 18.63 10.63
CA GLU A 146 13.23 18.20 9.30
C GLU A 146 12.64 16.79 9.28
N ARG A 147 12.48 16.15 10.45
CA ARG A 147 11.82 14.85 10.50
C ARG A 147 10.41 15.05 9.92
N PRO A 148 10.05 14.43 8.78
CA PRO A 148 8.77 14.66 8.13
C PRO A 148 7.70 13.95 8.95
N ARG A 149 7.35 14.55 10.08
CA ARG A 149 6.04 14.44 10.68
C ARG A 149 5.34 15.65 10.10
N SER A 150 4.66 15.46 8.98
CA SER A 150 3.47 16.25 8.71
C SER A 150 2.34 15.49 9.40
N PRO A 151 2.15 15.57 10.74
CA PRO A 151 0.92 15.08 11.33
C PRO A 151 -0.17 15.96 10.72
N ARG A 152 -0.82 15.46 9.66
CA ARG A 152 -2.01 16.12 9.18
C ARG A 152 -3.00 16.01 10.32
N ALA A 153 -3.59 17.15 10.69
CA ALA A 153 -4.71 17.14 11.61
C ALA A 153 -5.71 16.10 11.08
N PRO A 154 -6.18 15.18 11.93
CA PRO A 154 -7.18 14.21 11.49
C PRO A 154 -8.42 14.98 11.04
N LEU A 155 -9.02 14.56 9.93
CA LEU A 155 -10.34 15.04 9.58
C LEU A 155 -11.31 14.64 10.70
N LEU A 156 -12.10 15.60 11.16
CA LEU A 156 -13.20 15.38 12.07
C LEU A 156 -14.48 15.11 11.28
N THR A 157 -15.48 14.54 11.95
CA THR A 157 -16.81 14.33 11.34
C THR A 157 -17.38 15.63 10.78
N ALA A 158 -17.19 16.76 11.47
CA ALA A 158 -17.64 18.07 11.02
C ALA A 158 -16.95 18.52 9.72
N ASP A 159 -15.65 18.23 9.55
CA ASP A 159 -14.91 18.56 8.32
C ASP A 159 -15.45 17.77 7.13
N VAL A 160 -15.71 16.47 7.34
CA VAL A 160 -16.28 15.59 6.29
C VAL A 160 -17.68 16.05 5.90
N VAL A 161 -18.53 16.39 6.87
CA VAL A 161 -19.87 16.93 6.61
C VAL A 161 -19.78 18.23 5.83
N THR A 162 -18.91 19.16 6.24
CA THR A 162 -18.70 20.44 5.55
C THR A 162 -18.29 20.24 4.08
N ILE A 163 -17.34 19.33 3.82
CA ILE A 163 -16.91 19.00 2.46
C ILE A 163 -18.09 18.46 1.64
N VAL A 164 -18.81 17.49 2.18
CA VAL A 164 -19.95 16.84 1.52
C VAL A 164 -21.09 17.84 1.24
N GLU A 165 -21.42 18.70 2.19
CA GLU A 165 -22.45 19.75 2.01
C GLU A 165 -22.04 20.77 0.94
N LYS A 166 -20.76 21.18 0.94
CA LYS A 166 -20.24 22.08 -0.09
C LYS A 166 -20.33 21.46 -1.48
N MET A 167 -19.96 20.18 -1.63
CA MET A 167 -20.07 19.47 -2.91
C MET A 167 -21.52 19.38 -3.42
N ARG A 168 -22.49 19.17 -2.52
CA ARG A 168 -23.91 19.17 -2.85
C ARG A 168 -24.39 20.54 -3.30
N ALA A 169 -24.01 21.60 -2.59
CA ALA A 169 -24.40 22.97 -2.91
C ALA A 169 -23.83 23.44 -4.26
N ASP A 170 -22.62 23.00 -4.62
CA ASP A 170 -21.94 23.40 -5.86
C ASP A 170 -22.35 22.56 -7.09
N SER A 171 -23.21 21.55 -6.90
CA SER A 171 -23.66 20.67 -7.99
C SER A 171 -24.75 21.32 -8.84
N GLY A 172 -24.34 22.06 -9.88
CA GLY A 172 -25.26 22.77 -10.79
C GLY A 172 -25.69 22.02 -12.05
N SER A 173 -25.26 20.76 -12.23
CA SER A 173 -25.62 19.96 -13.41
C SER A 173 -25.77 18.48 -13.07
N TRP A 174 -26.53 17.74 -13.89
CA TRP A 174 -26.68 16.29 -13.71
C TRP A 174 -25.32 15.57 -13.66
N ALA A 175 -24.33 16.02 -14.43
CA ALA A 175 -22.99 15.42 -14.43
C ALA A 175 -22.24 15.70 -13.11
N ALA A 176 -22.34 16.94 -12.60
CA ALA A 176 -21.77 17.30 -11.30
C ALA A 176 -22.45 16.52 -10.15
N GLU A 177 -23.77 16.35 -10.20
CA GLU A 177 -24.52 15.55 -9.21
C GLU A 177 -24.13 14.06 -9.20
N VAL A 178 -23.80 13.48 -10.37
CA VAL A 178 -23.24 12.11 -10.41
C VAL A 178 -21.93 12.04 -9.63
N LEU A 179 -21.04 13.01 -9.86
CA LEU A 179 -19.73 13.07 -9.20
C LEU A 179 -19.90 13.29 -7.69
N GLU A 180 -20.79 14.21 -7.29
CA GLU A 180 -21.13 14.45 -5.89
C GLU A 180 -21.60 13.17 -5.21
N ARG A 181 -22.59 12.48 -5.75
CA ARG A 181 -23.13 11.27 -5.11
C ARG A 181 -22.07 10.18 -4.95
N ARG A 182 -21.18 10.04 -5.94
CA ARG A 182 -20.03 9.11 -5.89
C ARG A 182 -19.07 9.51 -4.78
N ASP A 183 -18.64 10.76 -4.77
CA ASP A 183 -17.56 11.23 -3.91
C ASP A 183 -18.05 11.35 -2.46
N SER A 184 -19.29 11.79 -2.23
CA SER A 184 -19.97 11.73 -0.92
C SER A 184 -20.05 10.31 -0.38
N ALA A 185 -20.38 9.31 -1.22
CA ALA A 185 -20.37 7.92 -0.81
C ALA A 185 -18.95 7.44 -0.46
N ILE A 186 -17.94 7.78 -1.26
CA ILE A 186 -16.53 7.44 -0.97
C ILE A 186 -16.07 8.04 0.36
N LEU A 187 -16.35 9.33 0.59
CA LEU A 187 -15.95 10.05 1.80
C LEU A 187 -16.64 9.50 3.05
N LEU A 188 -17.97 9.38 3.03
CA LEU A 188 -18.73 8.94 4.21
C LEU A 188 -18.53 7.46 4.54
N LEU A 189 -18.49 6.58 3.52
CA LEU A 189 -18.16 5.17 3.75
C LEU A 189 -16.72 5.00 4.22
N GLY A 190 -15.78 5.69 3.57
CA GLY A 190 -14.36 5.65 3.90
C GLY A 190 -14.08 6.12 5.33
N PHE A 191 -14.68 7.24 5.71
CA PHE A 191 -14.54 7.83 7.04
C PHE A 191 -15.18 6.96 8.12
N ALA A 192 -16.46 6.61 7.98
CA ALA A 192 -17.18 5.84 8.99
C ALA A 192 -16.65 4.39 9.13
N GLY A 193 -16.20 3.79 8.03
CA GLY A 193 -15.66 2.43 8.02
C GLY A 193 -14.17 2.33 8.29
N ALA A 194 -13.47 3.46 8.43
CA ALA A 194 -12.02 3.54 8.46
C ALA A 194 -11.35 2.76 7.31
N PHE A 195 -11.98 2.78 6.13
CA PHE A 195 -11.50 2.02 4.99
C PHE A 195 -10.27 2.67 4.37
N ARG A 196 -9.32 1.84 3.97
CA ARG A 196 -8.21 2.28 3.14
C ARG A 196 -8.69 2.52 1.72
N ARG A 197 -8.03 3.44 1.00
CA ARG A 197 -8.28 3.69 -0.42
C ARG A 197 -8.37 2.41 -1.27
N SER A 198 -7.45 1.47 -1.07
CA SER A 198 -7.44 0.21 -1.81
C SER A 198 -8.61 -0.71 -1.47
N GLU A 199 -9.18 -0.59 -0.27
CA GLU A 199 -10.35 -1.36 0.16
C GLU A 199 -11.60 -0.79 -0.54
N LEU A 200 -11.78 0.54 -0.54
CA LEU A 200 -12.89 1.21 -1.22
C LEU A 200 -12.92 0.94 -2.73
N VAL A 201 -11.77 1.08 -3.41
CA VAL A 201 -11.68 0.85 -4.87
C VAL A 201 -11.95 -0.61 -5.24
N ALA A 202 -11.69 -1.55 -4.34
CA ALA A 202 -11.94 -2.96 -4.57
C ALA A 202 -13.38 -3.38 -4.25
N LEU A 203 -14.25 -2.51 -3.74
CA LEU A 203 -15.64 -2.88 -3.44
C LEU A 203 -16.44 -3.10 -4.73
N THR A 204 -17.26 -4.14 -4.72
CA THR A 204 -18.31 -4.38 -5.71
C THR A 204 -19.69 -4.22 -5.06
N CYS A 205 -20.75 -4.09 -5.87
CA CYS A 205 -22.13 -4.01 -5.37
C CYS A 205 -22.52 -5.24 -4.50
N ASN A 206 -21.90 -6.40 -4.75
CA ASN A 206 -22.10 -7.65 -4.00
C ASN A 206 -21.39 -7.67 -2.64
N ASP A 207 -20.48 -6.74 -2.41
CA ASP A 207 -19.78 -6.62 -1.13
C ASP A 207 -20.56 -5.77 -0.12
N VAL A 208 -21.64 -5.11 -0.54
CA VAL A 208 -22.45 -4.23 0.31
C VAL A 208 -23.85 -4.81 0.51
N SER A 209 -24.25 -4.97 1.77
CA SER A 209 -25.58 -5.40 2.18
C SER A 209 -26.21 -4.35 3.10
N LEU A 210 -27.41 -3.89 2.77
CA LEU A 210 -28.18 -3.01 3.66
C LEU A 210 -29.02 -3.86 4.62
N HIS A 211 -28.70 -3.81 5.90
CA HIS A 211 -29.48 -4.41 6.97
C HIS A 211 -30.53 -3.43 7.47
N ARG A 212 -31.75 -3.93 7.74
CA ARG A 212 -32.91 -3.08 8.07
C ARG A 212 -32.73 -2.28 9.36
N LEU A 213 -32.01 -2.85 10.33
CA LEU A 213 -31.85 -2.27 11.66
C LEU A 213 -30.45 -1.67 11.88
N ASP A 214 -29.43 -2.22 11.21
CA ASP A 214 -28.03 -1.99 11.57
C ASP A 214 -27.22 -1.21 10.51
N GLY A 215 -27.89 -0.73 9.45
CA GLY A 215 -27.24 0.05 8.39
C GLY A 215 -26.53 -0.84 7.37
N LEU A 216 -25.34 -0.44 6.90
CA LEU A 216 -24.63 -1.18 5.85
C LEU A 216 -23.64 -2.17 6.45
N HIS A 217 -23.64 -3.39 5.94
CA HIS A 217 -22.59 -4.38 6.16
C HIS A 217 -21.74 -4.48 4.90
N ILE A 218 -20.46 -4.16 5.02
CA ILE A 218 -19.49 -4.16 3.92
C ILE A 218 -18.49 -5.29 4.13
N ARG A 219 -18.47 -6.24 3.20
CA ARG A 219 -17.55 -7.38 3.21
C ARG A 219 -16.26 -7.02 2.49
N LEU A 220 -15.19 -6.85 3.26
CA LEU A 220 -13.83 -6.71 2.74
C LEU A 220 -13.29 -8.08 2.39
N ARG A 221 -13.06 -8.32 1.10
CA ARG A 221 -12.49 -9.58 0.57
C ARG A 221 -11.01 -9.73 0.92
N LYS A 222 -10.29 -8.61 1.01
CA LYS A 222 -8.87 -8.54 1.37
C LYS A 222 -8.62 -7.20 2.05
N SER A 223 -7.83 -7.20 3.12
CA SER A 223 -7.37 -5.95 3.75
C SER A 223 -5.86 -5.95 3.91
N LYS A 224 -5.25 -4.78 4.14
CA LYS A 224 -3.80 -4.71 4.38
C LYS A 224 -3.37 -5.53 5.59
N THR A 225 -4.24 -5.68 6.59
CA THR A 225 -3.98 -6.43 7.83
C THR A 225 -4.43 -7.89 7.76
N ASP A 226 -5.17 -8.27 6.72
CA ASP A 226 -5.64 -9.63 6.45
C ASP A 226 -5.03 -10.11 5.11
N GLN A 227 -3.75 -10.46 5.17
CA GLN A 227 -3.01 -10.95 4.00
C GLN A 227 -3.42 -12.38 3.61
N GLU A 228 -4.01 -13.13 4.54
CA GLU A 228 -4.54 -14.49 4.33
C GLU A 228 -5.92 -14.49 3.66
N GLY A 229 -6.62 -13.35 3.66
CA GLY A 229 -7.90 -13.19 2.95
C GLY A 229 -9.08 -13.87 3.64
N ARG A 230 -9.05 -13.98 4.97
CA ARG A 230 -10.19 -14.49 5.77
C ARG A 230 -11.44 -13.62 5.57
N GLY A 231 -11.25 -12.38 5.14
CA GLY A 231 -12.27 -11.39 4.96
C GLY A 231 -12.72 -10.79 6.28
N SER A 232 -13.27 -9.58 6.23
CA SER A 232 -13.91 -8.98 7.41
C SER A 232 -15.17 -8.24 7.00
N VAL A 233 -16.17 -8.23 7.88
CA VAL A 233 -17.37 -7.42 7.69
C VAL A 233 -17.22 -6.16 8.54
N ARG A 234 -17.44 -5.00 7.93
CA ARG A 234 -17.53 -3.70 8.60
C ARG A 234 -18.98 -3.23 8.58
N ALA A 235 -19.54 -3.01 9.76
CA ALA A 235 -20.87 -2.44 9.92
C ALA A 235 -20.77 -0.91 9.95
N LEU A 236 -21.61 -0.24 9.17
CA LEU A 236 -21.80 1.20 9.14
C LEU A 236 -23.25 1.51 9.56
N PRO A 237 -23.47 1.81 10.84
CA PRO A 237 -24.81 2.03 11.36
C PRO A 237 -25.47 3.26 10.75
N PHE A 238 -26.79 3.32 10.88
CA PHE A 238 -27.54 4.54 10.61
C PHE A 238 -27.09 5.65 11.57
N THR A 239 -27.08 6.89 11.09
CA THR A 239 -26.79 8.07 11.91
C THR A 239 -28.06 8.87 12.16
N HIS A 240 -28.01 9.77 13.14
CA HIS A 240 -29.14 10.68 13.41
C HIS A 240 -29.34 11.71 12.29
N SER A 241 -28.26 12.22 11.71
CA SER A 241 -28.31 13.23 10.63
C SER A 241 -28.14 12.58 9.26
N HIS A 242 -29.00 12.93 8.30
CA HIS A 242 -28.85 12.50 6.91
C HIS A 242 -27.54 13.02 6.30
N ALA A 243 -27.06 14.21 6.70
CA ALA A 243 -25.80 14.83 6.26
C ALA A 243 -24.57 13.93 6.43
N SER A 244 -24.52 13.17 7.52
CA SER A 244 -23.39 12.30 7.86
C SER A 244 -23.66 10.80 7.65
N CYS A 245 -24.84 10.42 7.14
CA CYS A 245 -25.30 9.03 7.11
C CYS A 245 -24.65 8.22 5.97
N PRO A 246 -23.74 7.26 6.26
CA PRO A 246 -23.12 6.45 5.22
C PRO A 246 -24.13 5.58 4.44
N PRO A 247 -25.14 4.96 5.08
CA PRO A 247 -26.25 4.30 4.37
C PRO A 247 -26.98 5.21 3.38
N CYS A 248 -27.23 6.49 3.71
CA CYS A 248 -27.88 7.44 2.78
C CYS A 248 -26.99 7.75 1.57
N ALA A 249 -25.71 8.02 1.81
CA ALA A 249 -24.76 8.34 0.75
C ALA A 249 -24.61 7.17 -0.23
N TRP A 250 -24.46 5.95 0.29
CA TRP A 250 -24.42 4.76 -0.53
C TRP A 250 -25.73 4.53 -1.30
N MET A 251 -26.90 4.72 -0.67
CA MET A 251 -28.19 4.52 -1.34
C MET A 251 -28.32 5.43 -2.56
N ARG A 252 -27.94 6.70 -2.44
CA ARG A 252 -28.01 7.67 -3.55
C ARG A 252 -27.02 7.34 -4.66
N TRP A 253 -25.83 6.86 -4.32
CA TRP A 253 -24.87 6.37 -5.32
C TRP A 253 -25.39 5.10 -6.02
N ALA A 254 -25.93 4.15 -5.26
CA ALA A 254 -26.50 2.91 -5.77
C ALA A 254 -27.68 3.15 -6.72
N GLN A 255 -28.49 4.18 -6.48
CA GLN A 255 -29.56 4.60 -7.40
C GLN A 255 -28.99 5.06 -8.75
N VAL A 256 -27.88 5.81 -8.76
CA VAL A 256 -27.21 6.25 -9.99
C VAL A 256 -26.66 5.05 -10.76
N VAL A 257 -25.97 4.13 -10.07
CA VAL A 257 -25.45 2.89 -10.67
C VAL A 257 -26.59 2.07 -11.28
N ALA A 258 -27.66 1.82 -10.52
CA ALA A 258 -28.81 1.07 -11.01
C ALA A 258 -29.53 1.74 -12.19
N ALA A 259 -29.67 3.07 -12.18
CA ALA A 259 -30.24 3.80 -13.32
C ALA A 259 -29.36 3.66 -14.57
N PHE A 260 -28.03 3.73 -14.40
CA PHE A 260 -27.10 3.52 -15.50
C PHE A 260 -27.17 2.09 -16.05
N ASP A 261 -27.20 1.08 -15.18
CA ASP A 261 -27.34 -0.33 -15.58
C ASP A 261 -28.65 -0.59 -16.35
N ALA A 262 -29.75 0.06 -15.94
CA ALA A 262 -31.07 -0.16 -16.52
C ALA A 262 -31.30 0.58 -17.86
N GLY A 263 -30.66 1.73 -18.08
CA GLY A 263 -30.97 2.56 -19.24
C GLY A 263 -29.92 3.60 -19.59
N GLY A 264 -28.68 3.39 -19.16
CA GLY A 264 -27.53 4.24 -19.45
C GLY A 264 -27.70 5.68 -19.00
N ARG A 265 -27.00 6.58 -19.71
CA ARG A 265 -27.01 8.02 -19.43
C ARG A 265 -28.42 8.65 -19.40
N PRO A 266 -29.36 8.35 -20.33
CA PRO A 266 -30.71 8.93 -20.27
C PRO A 266 -31.47 8.60 -18.99
N ALA A 267 -31.31 7.38 -18.46
CA ALA A 267 -31.95 6.98 -17.20
C ALA A 267 -31.35 7.72 -15.99
N VAL A 268 -30.03 7.94 -15.98
CA VAL A 268 -29.36 8.74 -14.94
C VAL A 268 -29.86 10.19 -14.96
N ILE A 269 -29.94 10.82 -16.15
CA ILE A 269 -30.44 12.20 -16.27
C ILE A 269 -31.87 12.31 -15.73
N ARG A 270 -32.74 11.35 -16.07
CA ARG A 270 -34.11 11.32 -15.55
C ARG A 270 -34.15 11.20 -14.03
N LEU A 271 -33.37 10.27 -13.46
CA LEU A 271 -33.27 10.08 -12.01
C LEU A 271 -32.90 11.39 -11.30
N LEU A 272 -31.86 12.09 -11.80
CA LEU A 272 -31.35 13.29 -11.15
C LEU A 272 -32.30 14.47 -11.28
N ARG A 273 -32.95 14.64 -12.44
CA ARG A 273 -33.95 15.70 -12.65
C ARG A 273 -35.15 15.59 -11.72
N THR A 274 -35.52 14.39 -11.30
CA THR A 274 -36.65 14.14 -10.39
C THR A 274 -36.19 13.75 -8.98
N ALA A 275 -34.91 13.89 -8.66
CA ALA A 275 -34.41 13.48 -7.36
C ALA A 275 -34.87 14.45 -6.27
N GLU A 276 -35.32 13.90 -5.15
CA GLU A 276 -35.64 14.71 -3.98
C GLU A 276 -34.39 15.40 -3.42
N PRO A 277 -34.55 16.63 -2.89
CA PRO A 277 -33.52 17.33 -2.15
C PRO A 277 -32.89 16.46 -1.05
N PHE A 278 -31.65 16.77 -0.68
CA PHE A 278 -30.97 16.05 0.39
C PHE A 278 -31.35 16.59 1.78
N GLU A 279 -32.61 16.41 2.17
CA GLU A 279 -33.14 16.97 3.43
C GLU A 279 -33.58 15.88 4.42
N THR A 280 -33.67 14.63 3.96
CA THR A 280 -34.17 13.51 4.75
C THR A 280 -33.35 12.24 4.54
N HIS A 281 -33.52 11.28 5.46
CA HIS A 281 -32.89 9.97 5.32
C HIS A 281 -33.57 9.15 4.23
N VAL A 282 -32.77 8.67 3.26
CA VAL A 282 -33.22 7.72 2.22
C VAL A 282 -32.83 6.27 2.55
N CYS A 283 -32.05 6.07 3.62
CA CYS A 283 -31.44 4.78 3.95
C CYS A 283 -32.40 3.70 4.45
N ARG A 284 -33.66 4.06 4.72
CA ARG A 284 -34.74 3.12 5.04
C ARG A 284 -35.63 2.79 3.84
N GLY A 285 -35.35 3.41 2.69
CA GLY A 285 -36.09 3.17 1.45
C GLY A 285 -35.71 1.84 0.78
N THR A 286 -36.44 1.51 -0.29
CA THR A 286 -36.20 0.31 -1.08
C THR A 286 -34.82 0.36 -1.74
N ARG A 287 -34.03 -0.70 -1.55
CA ARG A 287 -32.72 -0.85 -2.17
C ARG A 287 -32.86 -0.92 -3.71
N PRO A 288 -32.10 -0.11 -4.47
CA PRO A 288 -32.07 -0.22 -5.92
C PRO A 288 -31.45 -1.56 -6.34
N ARG A 289 -32.02 -2.19 -7.37
CA ARG A 289 -31.47 -3.39 -7.99
C ARG A 289 -30.28 -3.00 -8.85
N MET A 290 -29.07 -3.40 -8.44
CA MET A 290 -27.84 -3.20 -9.21
C MET A 290 -27.44 -4.53 -9.85
N VAL A 291 -26.92 -4.49 -11.07
CA VAL A 291 -26.45 -5.71 -11.75
C VAL A 291 -25.09 -6.10 -11.16
N PRO A 292 -24.89 -7.36 -10.73
CA PRO A 292 -23.58 -7.82 -10.29
C PRO A 292 -22.52 -7.64 -11.40
N SER A 293 -21.38 -7.04 -11.06
CA SER A 293 -20.25 -6.93 -11.99
C SER A 293 -19.79 -8.34 -12.40
N GLY A 294 -19.91 -8.67 -13.70
CA GLY A 294 -19.54 -9.98 -14.26
C GLY A 294 -20.69 -10.76 -14.90
N LEU A 295 -21.94 -10.27 -14.84
CA LEU A 295 -23.03 -10.76 -15.67
C LEU A 295 -23.23 -9.80 -16.83
N ASP A 296 -22.74 -10.18 -18.01
CA ASP A 296 -23.06 -9.49 -19.25
C ASP A 296 -24.58 -9.59 -19.50
N PRO A 297 -25.31 -8.46 -19.59
CA PRO A 297 -26.73 -8.47 -19.92
C PRO A 297 -27.04 -9.13 -21.28
N GLY A 298 -26.03 -9.27 -22.16
CA GLY A 298 -26.16 -9.85 -23.49
C GLY A 298 -26.14 -11.38 -23.58
N SER A 299 -26.05 -12.12 -22.47
CA SER A 299 -25.97 -13.60 -22.51
C SER A 299 -27.31 -14.33 -22.57
N TRP A 300 -28.43 -13.60 -22.66
CA TRP A 300 -29.76 -14.18 -22.87
C TRP A 300 -30.34 -13.74 -24.21
N THR A 301 -29.92 -14.38 -25.30
CA THR A 301 -30.78 -14.68 -26.46
C THR A 301 -30.06 -15.66 -27.38
N ARG A 302 -30.62 -16.87 -27.43
CA ARG A 302 -30.62 -17.73 -28.61
C ARG A 302 -31.87 -17.37 -29.41
#